data_AF-A0AAE1FID3-F1
#
_entry.id   AF-A0AAE1FID3-F1
#
_cell.length_a   1.000
_cell.length_b   1.000
_cell.length_c   1.000
_cell.angle_alpha   90.00
_cell.angle_beta   90.00
_cell.angle_gamma   90.00
#
_symmetry.space_group_name_H-M   'P 1'
#
loop_
_entity.id
_entity.type
_entity.pdbx_description
1 polymer ?
#
loop_
_entity_poly.entity_id
_entity_poly.type
_entity_poly.pdbx_seq_one_letter_code
_entity_poly.pdbx_strand_id
1 'polypeptide(L)'
;MVENNNSRSLPAEPYQLPKRILAWTTLWHEGGSNWEKIFYRQVSRECEESRCEFVYDHRLLDSADAVIFHAVDLRTQKKLPSHHNSKQIWIYLSLEAPPGTVLDKDW
;
A
#
# COMPACT_ATOMS: atom_id res chain seq x y z
N MET A 1 -32.57 -39.74 26.43
CA MET A 1 -31.84 -38.72 27.20
C MET A 1 -30.80 -38.10 26.28
N VAL A 2 -31.07 -36.84 25.92
CA VAL A 2 -30.14 -35.73 25.61
C VAL A 2 -29.18 -35.90 24.43
N GLU A 3 -29.60 -35.38 23.27
CA GLU A 3 -28.72 -34.76 22.28
C GLU A 3 -28.14 -33.47 22.88
N ASN A 4 -26.82 -33.29 22.79
CA ASN A 4 -26.19 -31.98 22.92
C ASN A 4 -24.76 -32.03 22.36
N ASN A 5 -24.59 -31.66 21.10
CA ASN A 5 -23.33 -31.15 20.59
C ASN A 5 -23.62 -29.78 19.97
N ASN A 6 -23.62 -28.78 20.85
CA ASN A 6 -23.80 -27.38 20.51
C ASN A 6 -22.48 -26.84 19.94
N SER A 7 -22.17 -27.17 18.69
CA SER A 7 -21.11 -26.50 17.94
C SER A 7 -21.63 -25.13 17.50
N ARG A 8 -21.48 -24.14 18.39
CA ARG A 8 -21.62 -22.73 18.02
C ARG A 8 -20.50 -22.40 17.02
N SER A 9 -20.84 -22.38 15.74
CA SER A 9 -20.03 -21.70 14.74
C SER A 9 -19.94 -20.22 15.13
N LEU A 10 -18.70 -19.73 15.25
CA LEU A 10 -18.45 -18.30 15.32
C LEU A 10 -19.01 -17.66 14.03
N PRO A 11 -19.69 -16.50 14.10
CA PRO A 11 -20.15 -15.82 12.91
C PRO A 11 -18.94 -15.53 12.02
N ALA A 12 -19.02 -15.91 10.75
CA ALA A 12 -18.02 -15.51 9.76
C ALA A 12 -17.98 -13.99 9.72
N GLU A 13 -16.82 -13.40 10.03
CA GLU A 13 -16.58 -11.98 9.83
C GLU A 13 -17.03 -11.62 8.39
N PRO A 14 -17.80 -10.53 8.20
CA PRO A 14 -18.24 -10.14 6.87
C PRO A 14 -17.02 -10.02 5.96
N TYR A 15 -17.08 -10.62 4.77
CA TYR A 15 -16.03 -10.55 3.76
C TYR A 15 -15.74 -9.06 3.46
N GLN A 16 -14.77 -8.48 4.17
CA GLN A 16 -14.28 -7.15 3.88
C GLN A 16 -13.35 -7.29 2.70
N LEU A 17 -13.67 -6.59 1.61
CA LEU A 17 -12.73 -6.44 0.51
C LEU A 17 -11.40 -5.89 1.06
N PRO A 18 -10.27 -6.40 0.57
CA PRO A 18 -8.97 -5.96 1.05
C PRO A 18 -8.83 -4.45 0.85
N LYS A 19 -8.18 -3.80 1.82
CA LYS A 19 -7.88 -2.37 1.74
C LYS A 19 -6.87 -2.11 0.64
N ARG A 20 -7.07 -1.06 -0.16
CA ARG A 20 -6.24 -0.82 -1.34
C ARG A 20 -5.23 0.30 -1.12
N ILE A 21 -3.97 -0.01 -1.38
CA ILE A 21 -2.86 0.94 -1.33
C ILE A 21 -2.36 1.16 -2.75
N LEU A 22 -2.55 2.37 -3.29
CA LEU A 22 -2.12 2.74 -4.63
C LEU A 22 -0.70 3.33 -4.58
N ALA A 23 0.24 2.68 -5.25
CA ALA A 23 1.55 3.24 -5.52
C ALA A 23 1.45 4.21 -6.71
N TRP A 24 1.17 5.48 -6.44
CA TRP A 24 1.03 6.56 -7.45
C TRP A 24 2.37 6.94 -8.10
N THR A 25 3.45 6.78 -7.35
CA THR A 25 4.73 7.34 -7.73
C THR A 25 5.24 6.83 -9.07
N THR A 26 5.68 7.78 -9.89
CA THR A 26 6.25 7.58 -11.21
C THR A 26 7.78 7.54 -11.20
N LEU A 27 8.38 7.44 -10.01
CA LEU A 27 9.83 7.36 -9.81
C LEU A 27 10.46 6.22 -10.62
N TRP A 28 9.70 5.16 -10.90
CA TRP A 28 10.21 3.91 -11.46
C TRP A 28 9.91 3.73 -12.95
N HIS A 29 9.68 4.85 -13.66
CA HIS A 29 9.39 4.85 -15.09
C HIS A 29 10.62 4.50 -15.93
N GLU A 30 10.87 3.19 -16.05
CA GLU A 30 10.86 2.49 -17.33
C GLU A 30 10.14 1.14 -17.11
N GLY A 31 8.86 1.04 -17.52
CA GLY A 31 8.18 -0.26 -17.66
C GLY A 31 7.31 -0.78 -16.51
N GLY A 32 7.07 -0.02 -15.42
CA GLY A 32 6.08 -0.41 -14.40
C GLY A 32 6.42 -1.69 -13.59
N SER A 33 7.63 -2.22 -13.71
CA SER A 33 8.03 -3.53 -13.17
C SER A 33 8.93 -3.47 -11.93
N ASN A 34 9.24 -2.26 -11.43
CA ASN A 34 10.16 -2.10 -10.29
C ASN A 34 9.47 -1.69 -8.98
N TRP A 35 8.21 -1.23 -9.01
CA TRP A 35 7.48 -0.90 -7.78
C TRP A 35 7.25 -2.16 -6.91
N GLU A 36 6.97 -3.30 -7.56
CA GLU A 36 6.81 -4.60 -6.90
C GLU A 36 8.07 -5.01 -6.15
N LYS A 37 9.27 -4.63 -6.62
CA LYS A 37 10.52 -4.95 -5.92
C LYS A 37 10.67 -4.16 -4.62
N ILE A 38 10.25 -2.89 -4.62
CA ILE A 38 10.30 -2.03 -3.43
C ILE A 38 9.30 -2.50 -2.38
N PHE A 39 8.11 -2.89 -2.83
CA PHE A 39 7.03 -3.40 -1.98
C PHE A 39 6.91 -4.92 -2.03
N TYR A 40 8.02 -5.64 -2.27
CA TYR A 40 8.00 -7.07 -2.58
C TYR A 40 7.25 -7.86 -1.54
N ARG A 41 7.57 -7.66 -0.26
CA ARG A 41 6.93 -8.40 0.83
C ARG A 41 5.42 -8.16 0.91
N GLN A 42 4.97 -6.96 0.57
CA GLN A 42 3.54 -6.63 0.55
C GLN A 42 2.84 -7.24 -0.67
N VAL A 43 3.47 -7.18 -1.84
CA VAL A 43 2.94 -7.75 -3.08
C VAL A 43 2.93 -9.29 -3.06
N SER A 44 4.00 -9.91 -2.54
CA SER A 44 4.15 -11.36 -2.39
C SER A 44 3.42 -11.92 -1.17
N ARG A 45 2.79 -11.07 -0.34
CA ARG A 45 2.08 -11.43 0.90
C ARG A 45 2.97 -12.14 1.93
N GLU A 46 4.23 -11.72 2.03
CA GLU A 46 5.20 -12.14 3.05
C GLU A 46 5.22 -11.21 4.28
N CYS A 47 4.32 -10.22 4.33
CA CYS A 47 4.08 -9.40 5.51
C CYS A 47 3.07 -10.08 6.46
N GLU A 48 3.23 -9.85 7.76
CA GLU A 48 2.27 -10.30 8.79
C GLU A 48 0.86 -9.71 8.57
N GLU A 49 0.79 -8.50 8.00
CA GLU A 49 -0.45 -7.87 7.59
C GLU A 49 -0.72 -8.15 6.11
N SER A 50 -1.79 -8.90 5.84
CA SER A 50 -2.21 -9.33 4.50
C SER A 50 -3.62 -8.88 4.12
N ARG A 51 -4.28 -8.04 4.93
CA ARG A 51 -5.62 -7.49 4.65
C ARG A 51 -5.60 -6.31 3.69
N CYS A 52 -4.43 -5.93 3.20
CA CYS A 52 -4.25 -4.89 2.19
C CYS A 52 -3.77 -5.50 0.87
N GLU A 53 -4.14 -4.86 -0.24
CA GLU A 53 -3.57 -5.10 -1.55
C GLU A 53 -2.83 -3.85 -2.04
N PHE A 54 -1.65 -4.06 -2.62
CA PHE A 54 -0.90 -3.01 -3.29
C PHE A 54 -1.21 -3.05 -4.78
N VAL A 55 -1.47 -1.88 -5.35
CA VAL A 55 -1.78 -1.72 -6.78
C VAL A 55 -0.99 -0.57 -7.38
N TYR A 56 -0.75 -0.64 -8.69
CA TYR A 56 -0.08 0.42 -9.46
C TYR A 56 -0.98 1.03 -10.55
N ASP A 57 -2.20 0.50 -10.72
CA ASP A 57 -3.14 1.05 -11.70
C ASP A 57 -3.73 2.37 -11.20
N HIS A 58 -3.26 3.50 -11.75
CA HIS A 58 -3.72 4.84 -11.37
C HIS A 58 -5.22 5.06 -11.61
N ARG A 59 -5.87 4.22 -12.43
CA ARG A 59 -7.34 4.25 -12.62
C ARG A 59 -8.09 3.87 -11.33
N LEU A 60 -7.42 3.23 -10.37
CA LEU A 60 -7.99 2.82 -9.10
C LEU A 60 -7.95 3.92 -8.03
N LEU A 61 -7.48 5.13 -8.33
CA LEU A 61 -7.34 6.24 -7.38
C LEU A 61 -8.59 6.43 -6.52
N ASP A 62 -9.78 6.53 -7.11
CA ASP A 62 -11.01 6.84 -6.35
C ASP A 62 -11.42 5.72 -5.37
N SER A 63 -10.94 4.50 -5.64
CA SER A 63 -11.23 3.30 -4.86
C SER A 63 -10.10 2.92 -3.88
N ALA A 64 -8.97 3.62 -3.92
CA ALA A 64 -7.85 3.35 -3.03
C ALA A 64 -8.13 3.92 -1.64
N ASP A 65 -7.82 3.16 -0.59
CA ASP A 65 -7.88 3.64 0.79
C ASP A 65 -6.66 4.49 1.15
N ALA A 66 -5.52 4.21 0.52
CA ALA A 66 -4.29 5.00 0.67
C ALA A 66 -3.56 5.20 -0.66
N VAL A 67 -2.82 6.29 -0.77
CA VAL A 67 -2.02 6.68 -1.94
C VAL A 67 -0.59 6.95 -1.49
N ILE A 68 0.36 6.23 -2.06
CA ILE A 68 1.80 6.43 -1.84
C ILE A 68 2.36 7.24 -3.02
N PHE A 69 3.02 8.35 -2.72
CA PHE A 69 3.65 9.23 -3.73
C PHE A 69 5.06 9.62 -3.31
N HIS A 70 5.89 10.03 -4.26
CA HIS A 70 7.28 10.46 -4.06
C HIS A 70 7.44 11.93 -4.49
N ALA A 71 8.51 12.61 -4.04
CA ALA A 71 8.78 14.00 -4.41
C ALA A 71 8.86 14.26 -5.92
N VAL A 72 9.21 13.25 -6.73
CA VAL A 72 9.26 13.38 -8.19
C VAL A 72 7.88 13.64 -8.80
N ASP A 73 6.82 13.21 -8.14
CA ASP A 73 5.42 13.38 -8.59
C ASP A 73 4.88 14.79 -8.27
N LEU A 74 5.59 15.53 -7.42
CA LEU A 74 5.31 16.95 -7.18
C LEU A 74 5.83 17.84 -8.32
N ARG A 75 6.69 17.31 -9.19
CA ARG A 75 7.23 18.07 -10.34
C ARG A 75 6.15 18.24 -11.42
N THR A 76 6.15 19.38 -12.08
CA THR A 76 5.11 19.84 -13.03
C THR A 76 4.81 18.87 -14.18
N GLN A 77 5.74 17.97 -14.53
CA GLN A 77 5.58 17.00 -15.60
C GLN A 77 4.93 15.66 -15.18
N LYS A 78 4.87 15.36 -13.88
CA LYS A 78 4.37 14.07 -13.36
C LYS A 78 3.38 14.26 -12.21
N LYS A 79 2.44 15.19 -12.41
CA LYS A 79 1.57 15.75 -11.38
C LYS A 79 0.82 14.68 -10.58
N LEU A 80 0.71 14.92 -9.27
CA LEU A 80 -0.32 14.35 -8.42
C LEU A 80 -1.73 14.54 -9.02
N PRO A 81 -2.69 13.67 -8.69
CA PRO A 81 -4.05 13.85 -9.17
C PRO A 81 -4.63 15.15 -8.62
N SER A 82 -5.45 15.81 -9.44
CA SER A 82 -6.09 17.08 -9.10
C SER A 82 -7.19 16.95 -8.05
N HIS A 83 -7.64 15.71 -7.80
CA HIS A 83 -8.69 15.38 -6.85
C HIS A 83 -8.29 14.18 -6.01
N HIS A 84 -8.84 14.09 -4.80
CA HIS A 84 -8.77 12.91 -3.97
C HIS A 84 -9.99 12.83 -3.05
N ASN A 85 -10.34 11.62 -2.65
CA ASN A 85 -11.38 11.40 -1.66
C ASN A 85 -10.84 11.74 -0.27
N SER A 86 -11.58 12.53 0.51
CA SER A 86 -11.16 13.03 1.83
C SER A 86 -10.91 11.93 2.87
N LYS A 87 -11.37 10.71 2.61
CA LYS A 87 -11.11 9.53 3.45
C LYS A 87 -9.80 8.81 3.10
N GLN A 88 -9.11 9.20 2.02
CA GLN A 88 -7.87 8.58 1.60
C GLN A 88 -6.70 9.04 2.46
N ILE A 89 -5.83 8.10 2.81
CA ILE A 89 -4.56 8.41 3.48
C ILE A 89 -3.48 8.66 2.44
N TRP A 90 -2.79 9.79 2.54
CA TRP A 90 -1.73 10.16 1.62
C TRP A 90 -0.37 10.01 2.28
N ILE A 91 0.48 9.16 1.69
CA ILE A 91 1.74 8.72 2.28
C ILE A 91 2.88 9.21 1.38
N TYR A 92 3.73 10.05 1.94
CA TYR A 92 4.95 10.48 1.30
C TYR A 92 6.03 9.40 1.46
N LEU A 93 6.48 8.83 0.35
CA LEU A 93 7.60 7.91 0.29
C LEU A 93 8.90 8.71 0.20
N SER A 94 9.75 8.60 1.22
CA SER A 94 11.14 9.04 1.17
C SER A 94 12.05 7.83 0.96
N LEU A 95 12.89 7.88 -0.08
CA LEU A 95 14.01 6.95 -0.24
C LEU A 95 15.32 7.51 0.31
N GLU A 96 15.30 8.75 0.80
CA GLU A 96 16.44 9.37 1.47
C GLU A 96 16.43 9.02 2.96
N ALA A 97 17.62 8.82 3.52
CA ALA A 97 17.79 8.63 4.94
C ALA A 97 17.39 9.92 5.69
N PRO A 98 16.83 9.82 6.92
CA PRO A 98 16.59 10.99 7.74
C PRO A 98 17.89 11.79 7.95
N PRO A 99 17.85 13.13 7.90
CA PRO A 99 19.03 13.93 8.18
C PRO A 99 19.58 13.61 9.58
N GLY A 100 20.86 13.27 9.66
CA GLY A 100 21.54 12.90 10.92
C GLY A 100 21.78 11.41 11.12
N THR A 101 21.37 10.52 10.20
CA THR A 101 21.85 9.14 10.21
C THR A 101 23.34 9.10 9.85
N VAL A 102 24.19 8.93 10.87
CA VAL A 102 25.60 8.56 10.65
C VAL A 102 25.60 7.13 10.14
N LEU A 103 26.17 6.90 8.96
CA LEU A 103 26.46 5.56 8.50
C LEU A 103 27.58 5.03 9.40
N ASP A 104 27.24 4.18 10.38
CA ASP A 104 28.26 3.37 11.04
C ASP A 104 28.96 2.57 9.95
N LYS A 105 30.25 2.86 9.76
CA LYS A 105 31.08 2.36 8.66
C LYS A 105 31.52 0.90 8.85
N ASP A 106 30.89 0.17 9.77
CA ASP A 106 31.33 -1.15 10.20
C ASP A 106 30.27 -2.22 9.88
N TRP A 107 30.03 -2.45 8.58
CA TRP A 107 29.35 -3.64 8.06
C TRP A 107 30.25 -4.37 7.07
#